data_AF-A0A951DYR8-F1
#
_entry.id   AF-A0A951DYR8-F1
#
_cell.length_a   1.000
_cell.length_b   1.000
_cell.length_c   1.000
_cell.angle_alpha   90.00
_cell.angle_beta   90.00
_cell.angle_gamma   90.00
#
_symmetry.space_group_name_H-M   'P 1'
#
loop_
_entity.id
_entity.type
_entity.pdbx_description
1 polymer ?
#
loop_
_entity_poly.entity_id
_entity_poly.type
_entity_poly.pdbx_seq_one_letter_code
_entity_poly.pdbx_strand_id
1 'polypeptide(L)'
;MRTVHAYVEPEPTAGQLRDYRFAWPSTPLSDDDRWSSTACDNYFARVMPESDEEFALDSQWPAFFPASICVISASDGHRTALEREVGAAIVNRFPYVLAVSICRDALSGRHHPRHRFIDVLTSGGSAAIQFLEPGPNLDATLRVMAEVPEGASDRIERTGLSSREAITNSAPVFDSAYLIYEATLVKPQRDFHSVPIYDEPWVDVGSHRVFFLEINAIALRADIADGDSQIRWRSLPAWRPTRPDPEPEIGAVVSAKGYQKGYTPRYAFPSSTTTAFEYDEVIRGRAVKYLPPLAVDQVEVDNDRARWPCFYPSSAGLITSWADDGTPAFMPCGSTNVVSRHPFTIAPCITYVQINERYARRRSLDVIRASGRFGVGVPHISKPVVDAVKYAGNVSLTQDPDKLRNSGLHLGTQSAYGPVLLESPIHYDCEVVDELMLGTHMMLLGEVRRILVRSDVTPDNPLEWYPWAAVTSAGMPAPV
;
A
#
# COMPACT_ATOMS: atom_id res chain seq x y z
N MET A 1 33.38 -14.24 17.41
CA MET A 1 32.99 -14.58 16.03
C MET A 1 31.96 -15.70 16.07
N ARG A 2 30.66 -15.34 16.09
CA ARG A 2 29.58 -16.29 15.80
C ARG A 2 29.06 -15.92 14.42
N THR A 3 29.28 -16.82 13.48
CA THR A 3 28.80 -16.78 12.10
C THR A 3 27.28 -16.58 12.14
N VAL A 4 26.84 -15.41 11.68
CA VAL A 4 25.41 -15.11 11.49
C VAL A 4 24.98 -15.92 10.28
N HIS A 5 24.24 -16.99 10.53
CA HIS A 5 23.59 -17.75 9.47
C HIS A 5 22.71 -16.81 8.65
N ALA A 6 22.86 -16.92 7.33
CA ALA A 6 22.10 -16.17 6.34
C ALA A 6 20.59 -16.32 6.61
N TYR A 7 19.87 -15.20 6.64
CA TYR A 7 18.42 -15.15 6.47
C TYR A 7 18.09 -15.57 5.04
N VAL A 8 18.16 -16.87 4.77
CA VAL A 8 17.55 -17.51 3.61
C VAL A 8 16.77 -18.68 4.15
N GLU A 9 15.66 -18.39 4.84
CA GLU A 9 14.60 -19.39 4.91
C GLU A 9 14.05 -19.57 3.49
N PRO A 10 13.90 -20.80 2.99
CA PRO A 10 13.32 -21.06 1.66
C PRO A 10 11.90 -20.48 1.60
N GLU A 11 11.52 -19.84 0.49
CA GLU A 11 10.19 -19.21 0.32
C GLU A 11 9.09 -20.29 0.30
N PRO A 12 8.29 -20.44 1.37
CA PRO A 12 7.26 -21.49 1.43
C PRO A 12 6.11 -21.29 0.45
N THR A 13 5.98 -20.07 -0.08
CA THR A 13 4.85 -19.57 -0.88
C THR A 13 5.16 -19.50 -2.37
N ALA A 14 6.41 -19.75 -2.77
CA ALA A 14 6.85 -19.55 -4.16
C ALA A 14 6.10 -20.46 -5.15
N GLY A 15 5.65 -21.64 -4.72
CA GLY A 15 4.88 -22.57 -5.56
C GLY A 15 3.48 -22.03 -5.92
N GLN A 16 2.65 -21.70 -4.92
CA GLN A 16 1.27 -21.25 -5.14
C GLN A 16 1.18 -19.87 -5.80
N LEU A 17 2.15 -18.99 -5.54
CA LEU A 17 2.16 -17.63 -6.07
C LEU A 17 2.95 -17.49 -7.37
N ARG A 18 3.58 -18.56 -7.87
CA ARG A 18 4.51 -18.53 -9.01
C ARG A 18 3.91 -17.82 -10.23
N ASP A 19 2.71 -18.22 -10.60
CA ASP A 19 2.01 -17.71 -11.80
C ASP A 19 1.41 -16.31 -11.58
N TYR A 20 1.43 -15.83 -10.34
CA TYR A 20 0.95 -14.51 -9.91
C TYR A 20 2.10 -13.56 -9.60
N ARG A 21 3.34 -13.95 -9.91
CA ARG A 21 4.53 -13.14 -9.74
C ARG A 21 4.51 -11.96 -10.71
N PHE A 22 4.61 -10.76 -10.18
CA PHE A 22 4.89 -9.56 -10.95
C PHE A 22 6.41 -9.30 -10.97
N ALA A 23 6.95 -8.99 -12.14
CA ALA A 23 8.35 -8.64 -12.33
C ALA A 23 8.46 -7.31 -13.09
N TRP A 24 9.36 -6.43 -12.66
CA TRP A 24 9.61 -5.17 -13.35
C TRP A 24 11.10 -4.78 -13.27
N PRO A 25 11.69 -4.23 -14.34
CA PRO A 25 11.08 -3.96 -15.64
C PRO A 25 10.99 -5.22 -16.52
N SER A 26 10.10 -5.22 -17.51
CA SER A 26 9.98 -6.31 -18.51
C SER A 26 10.83 -6.09 -19.76
N THR A 27 11.27 -4.85 -19.99
CA THR A 27 12.16 -4.45 -21.10
C THR A 27 13.28 -3.56 -20.55
N PRO A 28 14.47 -3.51 -21.19
CA PRO A 28 15.54 -2.64 -20.74
C PRO A 28 15.12 -1.16 -20.75
N LEU A 29 15.44 -0.42 -19.70
CA LEU A 29 15.15 1.03 -19.64
C LEU A 29 15.96 1.84 -20.65
N SER A 30 17.12 1.32 -21.08
CA SER A 30 17.95 1.91 -22.13
C SER A 30 17.30 1.93 -23.51
N ASP A 31 16.26 1.11 -23.72
CA ASP A 31 15.59 0.96 -25.00
C ASP A 31 14.38 1.93 -25.13
N ASP A 32 14.13 2.73 -24.09
CA ASP A 32 13.04 3.69 -24.01
C ASP A 32 13.61 5.10 -23.88
N ASP A 33 13.46 5.90 -24.94
CA ASP A 33 14.01 7.26 -25.06
C ASP A 33 13.50 8.25 -23.99
N ARG A 34 12.46 7.87 -23.22
CA ARG A 34 11.96 8.64 -22.07
C ARG A 34 12.88 8.54 -20.85
N TRP A 35 13.83 7.59 -20.86
CA TRP A 35 14.85 7.42 -19.83
C TRP A 35 16.20 7.95 -20.28
N SER A 36 16.92 8.58 -19.35
CA SER A 36 18.27 9.09 -19.58
C SER A 36 19.20 8.61 -18.48
N SER A 37 20.42 8.20 -18.82
CA SER A 37 21.45 7.91 -17.81
C SER A 37 21.85 9.18 -17.08
N THR A 38 21.98 9.09 -15.76
CA THR A 38 22.53 10.18 -14.94
C THR A 38 24.05 10.30 -15.11
N ALA A 39 24.64 11.45 -14.78
CA ALA A 39 26.07 11.74 -14.99
C ALA A 39 27.07 10.75 -14.33
N CYS A 40 26.61 9.90 -13.41
CA CYS A 40 27.43 8.89 -12.75
C CYS A 40 27.11 7.45 -13.20
N ASP A 41 26.24 7.25 -14.20
CA ASP A 41 25.78 5.94 -14.71
C ASP A 41 25.33 4.94 -13.62
N ASN A 42 24.82 5.48 -12.51
CA ASN A 42 24.28 4.71 -11.38
C ASN A 42 22.76 4.60 -11.45
N TYR A 43 22.12 5.51 -12.18
CA TYR A 43 20.66 5.61 -12.28
C TYR A 43 20.25 5.97 -13.71
N PHE A 44 19.11 5.45 -14.11
CA PHE A 44 18.27 6.01 -15.17
C PHE A 44 17.29 7.01 -14.54
N ALA A 45 17.11 8.14 -15.21
CA ALA A 45 16.20 9.20 -14.81
C ALA A 45 15.12 9.40 -15.88
N ARG A 46 13.88 9.56 -15.43
CA ARG A 46 12.74 9.93 -16.26
C ARG A 46 12.06 11.15 -15.69
N VAL A 47 11.84 12.15 -16.54
CA VAL A 47 11.13 13.39 -16.17
C VAL A 47 9.62 13.13 -16.23
N MET A 48 8.87 13.75 -15.31
CA MET A 48 7.43 13.61 -15.18
C MET A 48 6.77 14.99 -14.96
N PRO A 49 5.46 15.17 -15.29
CA PRO A 49 4.59 14.18 -15.93
C PRO A 49 4.98 13.94 -17.39
N GLU A 50 4.51 12.82 -17.93
CA GLU A 50 4.51 12.58 -19.38
C GLU A 50 3.61 13.60 -20.07
N SER A 51 3.85 13.87 -21.35
CA SER A 51 2.85 14.53 -22.21
C SER A 51 1.65 13.61 -22.45
N ASP A 52 0.51 14.19 -22.82
CA ASP A 52 -0.70 13.41 -23.14
C ASP A 52 -0.48 12.43 -24.31
N GLU A 53 0.39 12.77 -25.26
CA GLU A 53 0.76 11.91 -26.38
C GLU A 53 1.58 10.69 -25.93
N GLU A 54 2.64 10.92 -25.13
CA GLU A 54 3.43 9.83 -24.54
C GLU A 54 2.55 8.90 -23.70
N PHE A 55 1.64 9.48 -22.92
CA PHE A 55 0.71 8.73 -22.08
C PHE A 55 -0.27 7.88 -22.89
N ALA A 56 -0.86 8.46 -23.95
CA ALA A 56 -1.80 7.75 -24.82
C ALA A 56 -1.15 6.56 -25.54
N LEU A 57 0.14 6.68 -25.89
CA LEU A 57 0.95 5.61 -26.49
C LEU A 57 1.27 4.48 -25.51
N ASP A 58 1.66 4.81 -24.28
CA ASP A 58 2.01 3.83 -23.25
C ASP A 58 1.61 4.29 -21.84
N SER A 59 0.40 3.90 -21.42
CA SER A 59 -0.14 4.24 -20.11
C SER A 59 0.25 3.26 -19.00
N GLN A 60 1.24 2.38 -19.22
CA GLN A 60 1.76 1.52 -18.15
C GLN A 60 2.36 2.35 -17.03
N TRP A 61 2.42 1.80 -15.81
CA TRP A 61 3.13 2.50 -14.74
C TRP A 61 4.59 2.70 -15.15
N PRO A 62 5.10 3.94 -15.10
CA PRO A 62 6.44 4.24 -15.60
C PRO A 62 7.51 3.53 -14.79
N ALA A 63 7.28 3.27 -13.51
CA ALA A 63 8.14 2.45 -12.66
C ALA A 63 7.34 1.65 -11.62
N PHE A 64 7.99 0.65 -11.02
CA PHE A 64 7.36 -0.19 -10.01
C PHE A 64 7.14 0.56 -8.69
N PHE A 65 5.94 0.42 -8.15
CA PHE A 65 5.64 0.69 -6.74
C PHE A 65 4.82 -0.48 -6.19
N PRO A 66 5.09 -1.01 -4.99
CA PRO A 66 4.34 -2.13 -4.45
C PRO A 66 2.88 -1.73 -4.26
N ALA A 67 1.98 -2.47 -4.90
CA ALA A 67 0.54 -2.30 -4.76
C ALA A 67 -0.09 -3.68 -4.62
N SER A 68 -0.93 -3.85 -3.61
CA SER A 68 -1.78 -5.03 -3.50
C SER A 68 -2.90 -4.98 -4.54
N ILE A 69 -3.50 -6.12 -4.83
CA ILE A 69 -4.69 -6.17 -5.66
C ILE A 69 -5.84 -6.78 -4.86
N CYS A 70 -7.03 -6.21 -5.02
CA CYS A 70 -8.26 -6.75 -4.48
C CYS A 70 -9.37 -6.75 -5.53
N VAL A 71 -10.45 -7.43 -5.20
CA VAL A 71 -11.70 -7.40 -5.94
C VAL A 71 -12.67 -6.50 -5.17
N ILE A 72 -13.25 -5.50 -5.83
CA ILE A 72 -14.24 -4.62 -5.21
C ILE A 72 -15.59 -4.81 -5.89
N SER A 73 -16.65 -4.81 -5.08
CA SER A 73 -18.02 -4.81 -5.55
C SER A 73 -18.82 -3.71 -4.89
N ALA A 74 -19.83 -3.21 -5.60
CA ALA A 74 -20.76 -2.21 -5.10
C ALA A 74 -22.20 -2.55 -5.53
N SER A 75 -23.17 -2.00 -4.80
CA SER A 75 -24.59 -2.13 -5.11
C SER A 75 -25.32 -0.85 -4.72
N ASP A 76 -26.29 -0.45 -5.55
CA ASP A 76 -27.25 0.62 -5.23
C ASP A 76 -28.67 0.07 -4.93
N GLY A 77 -28.78 -1.24 -4.69
CA GLY A 77 -30.05 -1.93 -4.47
C GLY A 77 -30.76 -2.38 -5.75
N HIS A 78 -30.39 -1.84 -6.92
CA HIS A 78 -30.95 -2.22 -8.21
C HIS A 78 -29.90 -2.76 -9.19
N ARG A 79 -28.69 -2.19 -9.13
CA ARG A 79 -27.55 -2.49 -9.97
C ARG A 79 -26.41 -2.94 -9.08
N THR A 80 -25.63 -3.86 -9.62
CA THR A 80 -24.35 -4.26 -9.05
C THR A 80 -23.22 -3.91 -10.01
N ALA A 81 -22.02 -3.75 -9.46
CA ALA A 81 -20.80 -3.53 -10.20
C ALA A 81 -19.64 -4.30 -9.55
N LEU A 82 -18.65 -4.69 -10.36
CA LEU A 82 -17.51 -5.50 -9.96
C LEU A 82 -16.25 -5.03 -10.69
N GLU A 83 -15.20 -4.73 -9.94
CA GLU A 83 -13.91 -4.26 -10.45
C GLU A 83 -12.72 -4.88 -9.74
N ARG A 84 -11.57 -4.83 -10.42
CA ARG A 84 -10.26 -5.13 -9.83
C ARG A 84 -9.58 -3.83 -9.47
N GLU A 85 -9.27 -3.67 -8.19
CA GLU A 85 -8.53 -2.50 -7.73
C GLU A 85 -7.08 -2.84 -7.44
N VAL A 86 -6.20 -1.94 -7.88
CA VAL A 86 -4.76 -1.99 -7.62
C VAL A 86 -4.43 -0.86 -6.67
N GLY A 87 -3.81 -1.16 -5.53
CA GLY A 87 -3.42 -0.14 -4.56
C GLY A 87 -4.53 0.29 -3.60
N ALA A 88 -5.56 -0.55 -3.39
CA ALA A 88 -6.43 -0.39 -2.23
C ALA A 88 -5.59 -0.41 -0.95
N ALA A 89 -5.86 0.51 -0.02
CA ALA A 89 -5.05 0.63 1.18
C ALA A 89 -5.75 1.33 2.32
N ILE A 90 -5.36 0.94 3.53
CA ILE A 90 -5.75 1.63 4.75
C ILE A 90 -4.99 2.95 4.85
N VAL A 91 -5.74 4.05 4.81
CA VAL A 91 -5.22 5.43 4.83
C VAL A 91 -5.42 6.13 6.16
N ASN A 92 -6.35 5.64 6.98
CA ASN A 92 -6.56 6.13 8.33
C ASN A 92 -7.06 5.02 9.24
N ARG A 93 -6.76 5.14 10.54
CA ARG A 93 -7.20 4.15 11.53
C ARG A 93 -8.36 4.60 12.40
N PHE A 94 -8.51 5.90 12.62
CA PHE A 94 -9.55 6.43 13.47
C PHE A 94 -10.23 7.64 12.80
N PRO A 95 -11.39 7.44 12.14
CA PRO A 95 -12.05 6.15 11.87
C PRO A 95 -11.25 5.23 10.91
N TYR A 96 -11.57 3.94 10.88
CA TYR A 96 -10.82 2.95 10.08
C TYR A 96 -11.24 3.05 8.61
N VAL A 97 -10.41 3.71 7.81
CA VAL A 97 -10.74 4.13 6.43
C VAL A 97 -9.77 3.53 5.43
N LEU A 98 -10.35 2.96 4.38
CA LEU A 98 -9.67 2.45 3.20
C LEU A 98 -9.87 3.43 2.05
N ALA A 99 -8.81 3.68 1.28
CA ALA A 99 -8.88 4.41 0.02
C ALA A 99 -8.84 3.44 -1.16
N VAL A 100 -9.68 3.69 -2.16
CA VAL A 100 -9.60 3.06 -3.50
C VAL A 100 -9.54 4.14 -4.55
N SER A 101 -8.64 4.00 -5.52
CA SER A 101 -8.48 4.95 -6.61
C SER A 101 -9.05 4.38 -7.91
N ILE A 102 -10.13 4.99 -8.37
CA ILE A 102 -10.92 4.51 -9.52
C ILE A 102 -10.68 5.41 -10.72
N CYS A 103 -10.25 4.83 -11.83
CA CYS A 103 -10.05 5.55 -13.08
C CYS A 103 -11.37 6.18 -13.58
N ARG A 104 -11.34 7.48 -13.90
CA ARG A 104 -12.49 8.24 -14.40
C ARG A 104 -12.37 8.69 -15.85
N ASP A 105 -11.15 8.70 -16.39
CA ASP A 105 -10.86 9.29 -17.69
C ASP A 105 -10.40 8.23 -18.70
N ALA A 106 -10.93 8.33 -19.93
CA ALA A 106 -10.52 7.50 -21.06
C ALA A 106 -9.28 8.11 -21.73
N LEU A 107 -8.11 7.88 -21.16
CA LEU A 107 -6.87 8.51 -21.62
C LEU A 107 -6.05 7.63 -22.57
N SER A 108 -6.27 6.31 -22.58
CA SER A 108 -5.60 5.39 -23.51
C SER A 108 -6.41 4.10 -23.69
N GLY A 109 -5.96 3.23 -24.61
CA GLY A 109 -6.51 1.89 -24.78
C GLY A 109 -6.25 0.91 -23.63
N ARG A 110 -5.53 1.31 -22.58
CA ARG A 110 -5.34 0.53 -21.32
C ARG A 110 -5.83 1.28 -20.08
N HIS A 111 -6.08 2.59 -20.21
CA HIS A 111 -6.58 3.48 -19.16
C HIS A 111 -8.06 3.76 -19.41
N HIS A 112 -8.90 2.76 -19.13
CA HIS A 112 -10.35 2.85 -19.34
C HIS A 112 -11.05 3.40 -18.09
N PRO A 113 -12.06 4.27 -18.26
CA PRO A 113 -12.84 4.76 -17.15
C PRO A 113 -13.73 3.65 -16.55
N ARG A 114 -14.14 3.85 -15.30
CA ARG A 114 -15.04 2.95 -14.55
C ARG A 114 -16.33 3.67 -14.18
N HIS A 115 -16.98 4.29 -15.17
CA HIS A 115 -18.14 5.17 -14.96
C HIS A 115 -19.30 4.44 -14.31
N ARG A 116 -19.66 3.23 -14.76
CA ARG A 116 -20.74 2.46 -14.15
C ARG A 116 -20.41 2.10 -12.71
N PHE A 117 -19.18 1.66 -12.43
CA PHE A 117 -18.76 1.35 -11.07
C PHE A 117 -18.82 2.58 -10.16
N ILE A 118 -18.28 3.72 -10.61
CA ILE A 118 -18.36 5.01 -9.93
C ILE A 118 -19.81 5.38 -9.63
N ASP A 119 -20.71 5.26 -10.61
CA ASP A 119 -22.13 5.59 -10.46
C ASP A 119 -22.82 4.69 -9.45
N VAL A 120 -22.60 3.37 -9.51
CA VAL A 120 -23.19 2.40 -8.57
C VAL A 120 -22.66 2.62 -7.16
N LEU A 121 -21.35 2.81 -6.99
CA LEU A 121 -20.75 3.09 -5.69
C LEU A 121 -21.27 4.40 -5.09
N THR A 122 -21.32 5.47 -5.88
CA THR A 122 -21.79 6.79 -5.41
C THR A 122 -23.28 6.75 -5.05
N SER A 123 -24.10 6.07 -5.85
CA SER A 123 -25.55 5.97 -5.63
C SER A 123 -25.89 5.08 -4.44
N GLY A 124 -25.17 3.96 -4.28
CA GLY A 124 -25.42 2.98 -3.21
C GLY A 124 -24.72 3.29 -1.89
N GLY A 125 -23.62 4.04 -1.93
CA GLY A 125 -22.86 4.45 -0.75
C GLY A 125 -22.14 3.32 -0.02
N SER A 126 -22.07 2.12 -0.59
CA SER A 126 -21.45 0.94 0.05
C SER A 126 -20.67 0.08 -0.93
N ALA A 127 -19.61 -0.56 -0.42
CA ALA A 127 -18.77 -1.46 -1.17
C ALA A 127 -18.31 -2.63 -0.30
N ALA A 128 -17.90 -3.71 -0.96
CA ALA A 128 -17.16 -4.79 -0.34
C ALA A 128 -15.81 -4.96 -1.04
N ILE A 129 -14.73 -4.89 -0.26
CA ILE A 129 -13.36 -5.12 -0.72
C ILE A 129 -12.99 -6.55 -0.33
N GLN A 130 -12.65 -7.36 -1.32
CA GLN A 130 -12.59 -8.81 -1.20
C GLN A 130 -11.24 -9.34 -1.66
N PHE A 131 -10.73 -10.31 -0.92
CA PHE A 131 -9.48 -10.99 -1.26
C PHE A 131 -9.77 -12.46 -1.55
N LEU A 132 -9.45 -12.87 -2.77
CA LEU A 132 -9.52 -14.25 -3.23
C LEU A 132 -8.13 -14.87 -3.20
N GLU A 133 -8.08 -16.16 -2.94
CA GLU A 133 -6.84 -16.92 -3.05
C GLU A 133 -6.41 -17.02 -4.51
N PRO A 134 -5.10 -16.89 -4.79
CA PRO A 134 -4.53 -17.30 -6.06
C PRO A 134 -4.93 -18.74 -6.42
N GLY A 135 -5.58 -18.88 -7.56
CA GLY A 135 -6.16 -20.11 -8.08
C GLY A 135 -7.39 -19.86 -8.95
N PRO A 136 -8.16 -20.92 -9.29
CA PRO A 136 -9.22 -20.86 -10.31
C PRO A 136 -10.30 -19.80 -10.06
N ASN A 137 -10.65 -19.53 -8.80
CA ASN A 137 -11.65 -18.52 -8.44
C ASN A 137 -11.16 -17.09 -8.74
N LEU A 138 -9.92 -16.79 -8.37
CA LEU A 138 -9.31 -15.51 -8.70
C LEU A 138 -9.14 -15.39 -10.22
N ASP A 139 -8.67 -16.43 -10.89
CA ASP A 139 -8.47 -16.43 -12.35
C ASP A 139 -9.76 -16.18 -13.12
N ALA A 140 -10.86 -16.85 -12.72
CA ALA A 140 -12.17 -16.63 -13.31
C ALA A 140 -12.64 -15.18 -13.15
N THR A 141 -12.42 -14.60 -11.97
CA THR A 141 -12.77 -13.21 -11.66
C THR A 141 -11.94 -12.22 -12.49
N LEU A 142 -10.62 -12.40 -12.54
CA LEU A 142 -9.71 -11.57 -13.33
C LEU A 142 -9.97 -11.68 -14.83
N ARG A 143 -10.29 -12.88 -15.33
CA ARG A 143 -10.68 -13.11 -16.72
C ARG A 143 -11.93 -12.32 -17.09
N VAL A 144 -12.96 -12.34 -16.25
CA VAL A 144 -14.17 -11.55 -16.48
C VAL A 144 -13.84 -10.06 -16.56
N MET A 145 -13.00 -9.54 -15.67
CA MET A 145 -12.62 -8.13 -15.68
C MET A 145 -11.81 -7.73 -16.92
N ALA A 146 -11.07 -8.67 -17.50
CA ALA A 146 -10.30 -8.46 -18.73
C ALA A 146 -11.14 -8.59 -20.01
N GLU A 147 -12.11 -9.51 -20.04
CA GLU A 147 -12.84 -9.88 -21.27
C GLU A 147 -14.23 -9.24 -21.36
N VAL A 148 -14.87 -8.93 -20.23
CA VAL A 148 -16.23 -8.39 -20.19
C VAL A 148 -16.16 -6.87 -20.02
N PRO A 149 -16.82 -6.06 -20.86
CA PRO A 149 -16.84 -4.61 -20.72
C PRO A 149 -17.34 -4.13 -19.36
N GLU A 150 -16.86 -2.98 -18.89
CA GLU A 150 -17.21 -2.42 -17.57
C GLU A 150 -18.70 -2.13 -17.41
N GLY A 151 -19.35 -1.67 -18.48
CA GLY A 151 -20.79 -1.39 -18.47
C GLY A 151 -21.69 -2.62 -18.30
N ALA A 152 -21.16 -3.84 -18.38
CA ALA A 152 -21.96 -5.06 -18.28
C ALA A 152 -22.48 -5.29 -16.85
N SER A 153 -23.78 -5.53 -16.72
CA SER A 153 -24.44 -5.74 -15.42
C SER A 153 -24.25 -7.13 -14.83
N ASP A 154 -23.78 -8.09 -15.64
CA ASP A 154 -23.72 -9.52 -15.31
C ASP A 154 -22.29 -10.00 -15.02
N ARG A 155 -21.32 -9.09 -14.81
CA ARG A 155 -19.92 -9.46 -14.51
C ARG A 155 -19.81 -10.44 -13.35
N ILE A 156 -20.55 -10.23 -12.26
CA ILE A 156 -20.54 -11.15 -11.11
C ILE A 156 -21.01 -12.55 -11.52
N GLU A 157 -22.12 -12.65 -12.25
CA GLU A 157 -22.68 -13.93 -12.73
C GLU A 157 -21.72 -14.65 -13.69
N ARG A 158 -21.07 -13.91 -14.58
CA ARG A 158 -20.09 -14.44 -15.55
C ARG A 158 -18.84 -15.02 -14.92
N THR A 159 -18.53 -14.67 -13.66
CA THR A 159 -17.43 -15.33 -12.94
C THR A 159 -17.72 -16.82 -12.71
N GLY A 160 -19.00 -17.19 -12.64
CA GLY A 160 -19.44 -18.53 -12.25
C GLY A 160 -19.28 -18.84 -10.76
N LEU A 161 -18.84 -17.86 -9.95
CA LEU A 161 -18.66 -18.02 -8.51
C LEU A 161 -19.99 -17.80 -7.77
N SER A 162 -20.18 -18.55 -6.68
CA SER A 162 -21.25 -18.28 -5.73
C SER A 162 -21.02 -16.92 -5.06
N SER A 163 -22.09 -16.12 -4.99
CA SER A 163 -22.08 -14.83 -4.33
C SER A 163 -23.35 -14.62 -3.52
N ARG A 164 -23.27 -13.68 -2.58
CA ARG A 164 -24.35 -13.32 -1.65
C ARG A 164 -24.24 -11.84 -1.31
N GLU A 165 -25.24 -11.29 -0.63
CA GLU A 165 -25.08 -9.98 0.00
C GLU A 165 -24.04 -10.04 1.12
N ALA A 166 -23.35 -8.91 1.30
CA ALA A 166 -22.55 -8.61 2.47
C ALA A 166 -23.41 -8.64 3.75
N ILE A 167 -22.78 -8.70 4.92
CA ILE A 167 -23.46 -8.79 6.22
C ILE A 167 -24.07 -7.44 6.62
N THR A 168 -23.38 -6.35 6.33
CA THR A 168 -23.71 -5.00 6.77
C THR A 168 -24.24 -4.09 5.67
N ASN A 169 -24.21 -4.54 4.40
CA ASN A 169 -24.70 -3.79 3.25
C ASN A 169 -25.12 -4.71 2.09
N SER A 170 -25.61 -4.13 0.99
CA SER A 170 -26.10 -4.88 -0.18
C SER A 170 -25.04 -5.15 -1.26
N ALA A 171 -23.76 -4.85 -1.01
CA ALA A 171 -22.70 -5.15 -1.96
C ALA A 171 -22.54 -6.68 -2.10
N PRO A 172 -22.43 -7.23 -3.32
CA PRO A 172 -22.27 -8.68 -3.50
C PRO A 172 -20.88 -9.14 -3.09
N VAL A 173 -20.79 -10.21 -2.29
CA VAL A 173 -19.54 -10.83 -1.88
C VAL A 173 -19.46 -12.27 -2.36
N PHE A 174 -18.28 -12.69 -2.79
CA PHE A 174 -17.99 -14.06 -3.19
C PHE A 174 -17.80 -14.93 -1.95
N ASP A 175 -18.41 -16.12 -1.96
CA ASP A 175 -18.24 -17.09 -0.87
C ASP A 175 -16.80 -17.62 -0.79
N SER A 176 -16.07 -17.57 -1.91
CA SER A 176 -14.66 -17.98 -2.00
C SER A 176 -13.66 -16.93 -1.48
N ALA A 177 -14.07 -15.70 -1.17
CA ALA A 177 -13.18 -14.72 -0.56
C ALA A 177 -12.68 -15.23 0.79
N TYR A 178 -11.40 -15.06 1.13
CA TYR A 178 -10.90 -15.44 2.46
C TYR A 178 -10.99 -14.27 3.46
N LEU A 179 -10.96 -13.03 2.96
CA LEU A 179 -11.08 -11.80 3.73
C LEU A 179 -11.97 -10.82 2.98
N ILE A 180 -12.88 -10.16 3.71
CA ILE A 180 -13.79 -9.14 3.19
C ILE A 180 -13.77 -7.95 4.16
N TYR A 181 -13.57 -6.75 3.60
CA TYR A 181 -13.93 -5.50 4.25
C TYR A 181 -15.26 -5.02 3.71
N GLU A 182 -16.25 -4.91 4.59
CA GLU A 182 -17.53 -4.31 4.26
C GLU A 182 -17.51 -2.86 4.71
N ALA A 183 -17.74 -1.94 3.78
CA ALA A 183 -17.50 -0.53 3.99
C ALA A 183 -18.59 0.36 3.40
N THR A 184 -18.70 1.56 3.95
CA THR A 184 -19.57 2.62 3.42
C THR A 184 -18.74 3.85 3.09
N LEU A 185 -19.21 4.66 2.14
CA LEU A 185 -18.63 5.97 1.91
C LEU A 185 -18.59 6.77 3.22
N VAL A 186 -17.44 7.36 3.51
CA VAL A 186 -17.28 8.25 4.66
C VAL A 186 -18.30 9.39 4.59
N LYS A 187 -18.66 9.94 5.74
CA LYS A 187 -19.56 11.11 5.82
C LYS A 187 -18.79 12.31 6.34
N PRO A 188 -19.22 13.54 6.01
CA PRO A 188 -18.68 14.74 6.63
C PRO A 188 -18.71 14.62 8.15
N GLN A 189 -17.56 14.82 8.77
CA GLN A 189 -17.37 14.70 10.21
C GLN A 189 -16.26 15.64 10.69
N ARG A 190 -15.82 15.48 11.94
CA ARG A 190 -14.72 16.26 12.52
C ARG A 190 -13.64 15.34 13.08
N ASP A 191 -12.40 15.81 13.02
CA ASP A 191 -11.26 15.13 13.62
C ASP A 191 -11.17 15.34 15.15
N PHE A 192 -10.09 14.84 15.77
CA PHE A 192 -9.80 14.99 17.20
C PHE A 192 -9.58 16.44 17.66
N HIS A 193 -9.33 17.35 16.73
CA HIS A 193 -9.18 18.79 16.98
C HIS A 193 -10.43 19.59 16.56
N SER A 194 -11.55 18.91 16.31
CA SER A 194 -12.80 19.49 15.82
C SER A 194 -12.67 20.18 14.45
N VAL A 195 -11.66 19.84 13.66
CA VAL A 195 -11.49 20.30 12.28
C VAL A 195 -12.40 19.48 11.35
N PRO A 196 -13.19 20.12 10.46
CA PRO A 196 -13.98 19.39 9.47
C PRO A 196 -13.11 18.49 8.59
N ILE A 197 -13.56 17.28 8.32
CA ILE A 197 -12.94 16.30 7.43
C ILE A 197 -14.00 15.63 6.56
N TYR A 198 -13.60 15.16 5.38
CA TYR A 198 -14.46 14.50 4.38
C TYR A 198 -15.64 15.36 3.92
N ASP A 199 -15.36 16.55 3.38
CA ASP A 199 -16.40 17.38 2.75
C ASP A 199 -17.20 16.59 1.70
N GLU A 200 -16.48 15.75 0.94
CA GLU A 200 -17.02 14.74 0.03
C GLU A 200 -16.42 13.37 0.39
N PRO A 201 -17.09 12.26 0.06
CA PRO A 201 -16.57 10.91 0.29
C PRO A 201 -15.46 10.50 -0.69
N TRP A 202 -15.02 11.43 -1.54
CA TRP A 202 -13.98 11.23 -2.53
C TRP A 202 -13.25 12.54 -2.82
N VAL A 203 -12.10 12.42 -3.47
CA VAL A 203 -11.37 13.53 -4.10
C VAL A 203 -10.97 13.13 -5.51
N ASP A 204 -10.98 14.08 -6.43
CA ASP A 204 -10.48 13.87 -7.79
C ASP A 204 -8.99 14.21 -7.84
N VAL A 205 -8.17 13.26 -8.31
CA VAL A 205 -6.72 13.40 -8.40
C VAL A 205 -6.31 13.00 -9.81
N GLY A 206 -6.03 13.98 -10.66
CA GLY A 206 -5.72 13.72 -12.06
C GLY A 206 -6.79 12.86 -12.72
N SER A 207 -6.34 11.77 -13.35
CA SER A 207 -7.18 10.83 -14.10
C SER A 207 -8.03 9.87 -13.26
N HIS A 208 -8.01 10.01 -11.93
CA HIS A 208 -8.65 9.11 -10.98
C HIS A 208 -9.52 9.85 -9.97
N ARG A 209 -10.52 9.15 -9.44
CA ARG A 209 -11.27 9.52 -8.26
C ARG A 209 -10.88 8.60 -7.10
N VAL A 210 -10.37 9.19 -6.02
CA VAL A 210 -10.02 8.48 -4.80
C VAL A 210 -11.22 8.49 -3.87
N PHE A 211 -11.85 7.34 -3.66
CA PHE A 211 -12.94 7.19 -2.69
C PHE A 211 -12.40 6.81 -1.32
N PHE A 212 -13.02 7.35 -0.28
CA PHE A 212 -12.75 7.01 1.12
C PHE A 212 -13.90 6.18 1.69
N LEU A 213 -13.57 4.98 2.14
CA LEU A 213 -14.51 3.96 2.59
C LEU A 213 -14.24 3.64 4.07
N GLU A 214 -15.18 3.99 4.95
CA GLU A 214 -15.16 3.59 6.36
C GLU A 214 -15.54 2.11 6.47
N ILE A 215 -14.65 1.30 7.03
CA ILE A 215 -14.86 -0.15 7.19
C ILE A 215 -15.72 -0.38 8.43
N ASN A 216 -16.91 -0.94 8.22
CA ASN A 216 -17.91 -1.20 9.27
C ASN A 216 -17.88 -2.65 9.75
N ALA A 217 -17.36 -3.58 8.94
CA ALA A 217 -17.12 -4.95 9.35
C ALA A 217 -15.93 -5.58 8.60
N ILE A 218 -15.25 -6.48 9.31
CA ILE A 218 -14.24 -7.37 8.76
C ILE A 218 -14.79 -8.81 8.86
N ALA A 219 -14.93 -9.49 7.73
CA ALA A 219 -15.31 -10.90 7.70
C ALA A 219 -14.13 -11.75 7.20
N LEU A 220 -13.62 -12.62 8.07
CA LEU A 220 -12.50 -13.51 7.81
C LEU A 220 -13.01 -14.96 7.77
N ARG A 221 -12.46 -15.80 6.88
CA ARG A 221 -12.78 -17.24 6.87
C ARG A 221 -12.47 -17.87 8.24
N ALA A 222 -13.40 -18.64 8.80
CA ALA A 222 -13.32 -19.10 10.19
C ALA A 222 -12.09 -19.99 10.46
N ASP A 223 -11.72 -20.87 9.54
CA ASP A 223 -10.51 -21.70 9.63
C ASP A 223 -9.22 -20.86 9.75
N ILE A 224 -9.16 -19.66 9.16
CA ILE A 224 -8.03 -18.74 9.33
C ILE A 224 -8.09 -18.11 10.72
N ALA A 225 -9.27 -17.70 11.18
CA ALA A 225 -9.44 -17.14 12.53
C ALA A 225 -9.08 -18.15 13.62
N ASP A 226 -9.44 -19.42 13.43
CA ASP A 226 -9.18 -20.55 14.33
C ASP A 226 -7.72 -21.05 14.25
N GLY A 227 -6.99 -20.64 13.21
CA GLY A 227 -5.58 -20.98 12.99
C GLY A 227 -5.32 -22.30 12.28
N ASP A 228 -6.35 -22.89 11.69
CA ASP A 228 -6.25 -24.07 10.81
C ASP A 228 -5.64 -23.71 9.44
N SER A 229 -5.77 -22.45 9.03
CA SER A 229 -5.15 -21.89 7.82
C SER A 229 -4.42 -20.59 8.13
N GLN A 230 -3.43 -20.25 7.30
CA GLN A 230 -2.59 -19.07 7.48
C GLN A 230 -2.51 -18.25 6.19
N ILE A 231 -2.84 -16.97 6.29
CA ILE A 231 -2.55 -15.96 5.26
C ILE A 231 -1.06 -15.63 5.32
N ARG A 232 -0.37 -15.76 4.20
CA ARG A 232 1.04 -15.46 4.04
C ARG A 232 1.23 -14.41 2.96
N TRP A 233 1.86 -13.31 3.33
CA TRP A 233 2.01 -12.16 2.44
C TRP A 233 3.42 -11.57 2.53
N ARG A 234 3.93 -11.17 1.39
CA ARG A 234 5.21 -10.45 1.28
C ARG A 234 4.89 -8.97 1.15
N SER A 235 5.40 -8.11 2.04
CA SER A 235 5.07 -6.68 2.07
C SER A 235 6.03 -5.78 1.29
N LEU A 236 7.23 -6.29 0.96
CA LEU A 236 8.23 -5.62 0.13
C LEU A 236 8.62 -6.45 -1.11
N PRO A 237 8.96 -5.83 -2.24
CA PRO A 237 9.55 -6.54 -3.38
C PRO A 237 10.85 -7.24 -3.00
N ALA A 238 11.12 -8.37 -3.65
CA ALA A 238 12.44 -8.99 -3.66
C ALA A 238 13.24 -8.39 -4.81
N TRP A 239 14.50 -8.05 -4.54
CA TRP A 239 15.46 -7.58 -5.52
C TRP A 239 16.86 -7.78 -4.93
N ARG A 240 17.85 -8.06 -5.78
CA ARG A 240 19.24 -8.25 -5.34
C ARG A 240 20.12 -7.29 -6.12
N PRO A 241 20.74 -6.28 -5.47
CA PRO A 241 21.64 -5.39 -6.17
C PRO A 241 22.84 -6.17 -6.72
N THR A 242 23.27 -5.84 -7.94
CA THR A 242 24.51 -6.43 -8.51
C THR A 242 25.74 -5.66 -8.07
N ARG A 243 25.57 -4.35 -7.82
CA ARG A 243 26.58 -3.50 -7.21
C ARG A 243 26.36 -3.53 -5.69
N PRO A 244 27.35 -3.96 -4.88
CA PRO A 244 27.19 -4.00 -3.43
C PRO A 244 26.84 -2.60 -2.91
N ASP A 245 25.90 -2.53 -1.99
CA ASP A 245 25.65 -1.30 -1.24
C ASP A 245 26.91 -0.94 -0.42
N PRO A 246 27.15 0.34 -0.13
CA PRO A 246 28.28 0.71 0.70
C PRO A 246 28.21 0.04 2.08
N GLU A 247 29.37 -0.22 2.68
CA GLU A 247 29.43 -0.76 4.04
C GLU A 247 28.80 0.23 5.02
N PRO A 248 27.83 -0.19 5.85
CA PRO A 248 27.13 0.72 6.74
C PRO A 248 28.07 1.38 7.74
N GLU A 249 28.07 2.72 7.76
CA GLU A 249 28.64 3.47 8.87
C GLU A 249 27.72 3.39 10.09
N ILE A 250 27.81 2.29 10.84
CA ILE A 250 26.96 2.08 12.03
C ILE A 250 27.39 3.06 13.13
N GLY A 251 26.70 4.19 13.22
CA GLY A 251 26.80 5.12 14.35
C GLY A 251 26.14 4.60 15.63
N ALA A 252 26.06 5.45 16.65
CA ALA A 252 25.43 5.10 17.92
C ALA A 252 23.90 4.95 17.74
N VAL A 253 23.42 3.72 17.59
CA VAL A 253 21.98 3.41 17.49
C VAL A 253 21.27 3.93 18.74
N VAL A 254 20.35 4.87 18.54
CA VAL A 254 19.52 5.39 19.64
C VAL A 254 18.41 4.39 19.92
N SER A 255 18.44 3.74 21.09
CA SER A 255 17.34 2.88 21.52
C SER A 255 16.18 3.73 22.00
N ALA A 256 15.02 3.62 21.34
CA ALA A 256 13.77 4.17 21.85
C ALA A 256 13.43 3.51 23.21
N LYS A 257 13.19 4.32 24.24
CA LYS A 257 12.64 3.84 25.52
C LYS A 257 11.16 3.52 25.30
N GLY A 258 10.67 2.38 25.78
CA GLY A 258 9.25 2.01 25.74
C GLY A 258 8.90 1.00 24.63
N TYR A 259 7.67 1.07 24.13
CA TYR A 259 7.16 0.14 23.11
C TYR A 259 7.92 0.28 21.78
N GLN A 260 8.32 -0.85 21.18
CA GLN A 260 8.95 -0.89 19.87
C GLN A 260 8.04 -1.57 18.85
N LYS A 261 7.75 -0.83 17.76
CA LYS A 261 7.06 -1.35 16.58
C LYS A 261 7.95 -2.40 15.92
N GLY A 262 7.48 -3.64 15.91
CA GLY A 262 8.06 -4.69 15.09
C GLY A 262 7.79 -4.47 13.60
N TYR A 263 8.61 -5.07 12.75
CA TYR A 263 8.39 -5.10 11.31
C TYR A 263 8.99 -6.38 10.71
N THR A 264 8.26 -6.99 9.77
CA THR A 264 8.74 -8.09 8.94
C THR A 264 8.28 -7.87 7.51
N PRO A 265 9.12 -8.09 6.50
CA PRO A 265 8.69 -8.07 5.10
C PRO A 265 7.87 -9.32 4.72
N ARG A 266 7.83 -10.33 5.59
CA ARG A 266 7.14 -11.62 5.38
C ARG A 266 6.13 -11.80 6.52
N TYR A 267 4.88 -11.46 6.25
CA TYR A 267 3.77 -11.57 7.20
C TYR A 267 3.13 -12.95 7.12
N ALA A 268 2.71 -13.44 8.28
CA ALA A 268 1.99 -14.68 8.45
C ALA A 268 0.90 -14.49 9.51
N PHE A 269 -0.35 -14.87 9.19
CA PHE A 269 -1.49 -14.69 10.07
C PHE A 269 -2.48 -15.86 10.00
N PRO A 270 -2.92 -16.41 11.15
CA PRO A 270 -2.43 -16.11 12.50
C PRO A 270 -1.02 -16.67 12.68
N SER A 271 -0.26 -16.14 13.63
CA SER A 271 1.10 -16.57 13.98
C SER A 271 1.39 -16.25 15.44
N SER A 272 2.43 -16.85 16.03
CA SER A 272 2.81 -16.62 17.43
C SER A 272 3.14 -15.16 17.76
N THR A 273 3.43 -14.34 16.74
CA THR A 273 3.75 -12.91 16.86
C THR A 273 2.61 -11.99 16.44
N THR A 274 1.47 -12.53 16.00
CA THR A 274 0.25 -11.78 15.69
C THR A 274 -0.83 -12.11 16.71
N THR A 275 -1.56 -11.09 17.18
CA THR A 275 -2.74 -11.31 18.04
C THR A 275 -3.80 -12.02 17.22
N ALA A 276 -4.49 -13.02 17.79
CA ALA A 276 -5.61 -13.71 17.16
C ALA A 276 -6.67 -12.70 16.67
N PHE A 277 -7.40 -13.04 15.61
CA PHE A 277 -8.51 -12.22 15.13
C PHE A 277 -9.62 -12.25 16.17
N GLU A 278 -9.82 -11.14 16.88
CA GLU A 278 -10.97 -11.00 17.77
C GLU A 278 -12.21 -10.72 16.92
N TYR A 279 -13.22 -11.59 17.03
CA TYR A 279 -14.49 -11.48 16.31
C TYR A 279 -15.66 -11.53 17.29
N ASP A 280 -16.78 -10.96 16.88
CA ASP A 280 -17.99 -10.85 17.71
C ASP A 280 -18.91 -12.06 17.50
N GLU A 281 -18.96 -12.60 16.28
CA GLU A 281 -19.77 -13.79 15.95
C GLU A 281 -19.23 -14.55 14.73
N VAL A 282 -19.77 -15.75 14.49
CA VAL A 282 -19.52 -16.54 13.27
C VAL A 282 -20.79 -16.61 12.43
N ILE A 283 -20.74 -16.04 11.23
CA ILE A 283 -21.84 -16.07 10.25
C ILE A 283 -21.35 -16.79 9.00
N ARG A 284 -22.05 -17.88 8.62
CA ARG A 284 -21.82 -18.61 7.35
C ARG A 284 -20.34 -18.99 7.13
N GLY A 285 -19.69 -19.54 8.16
CA GLY A 285 -18.28 -19.95 8.09
C GLY A 285 -17.28 -18.79 8.10
N ARG A 286 -17.70 -17.58 8.50
CA ARG A 286 -16.83 -16.42 8.68
C ARG A 286 -16.85 -15.91 10.11
N ALA A 287 -15.68 -15.69 10.67
CA ALA A 287 -15.50 -14.88 11.86
C ALA A 287 -15.71 -13.41 11.49
N VAL A 288 -16.65 -12.73 12.16
CA VAL A 288 -17.08 -11.36 11.83
C VAL A 288 -16.74 -10.44 12.98
N LYS A 289 -15.99 -9.38 12.68
CA LYS A 289 -15.72 -8.27 13.59
C LYS A 289 -16.46 -7.04 13.10
N TYR A 290 -17.39 -6.52 13.91
CA TYR A 290 -18.03 -5.23 13.66
C TYR A 290 -17.16 -4.10 14.18
N LEU A 291 -17.11 -3.03 13.39
CA LEU A 291 -16.37 -1.80 13.67
C LEU A 291 -17.37 -0.64 13.64
N PRO A 292 -18.16 -0.45 14.71
CA PRO A 292 -19.07 0.69 14.77
C PRO A 292 -18.27 2.01 14.71
N PRO A 293 -18.88 3.11 14.22
CA PRO A 293 -18.24 4.41 14.22
C PRO A 293 -17.72 4.78 15.61
N LEU A 294 -16.60 5.51 15.65
CA LEU A 294 -16.02 5.96 16.91
C LEU A 294 -16.99 6.90 17.64
N ALA A 295 -17.02 6.80 18.97
CA ALA A 295 -17.84 7.70 19.78
C ALA A 295 -17.29 9.14 19.66
N VAL A 296 -18.20 10.12 19.63
CA VAL A 296 -17.86 11.55 19.46
C VAL A 296 -16.95 12.08 20.58
N ASP A 297 -17.01 11.47 21.76
CA ASP A 297 -16.26 11.83 22.96
C ASP A 297 -15.04 10.92 23.22
N GLN A 298 -14.61 10.14 22.23
CA GLN A 298 -13.51 9.20 22.41
C GLN A 298 -12.15 9.90 22.60
N VAL A 299 -11.62 9.84 23.82
CA VAL A 299 -10.33 10.48 24.20
C VAL A 299 -9.14 9.53 24.02
N GLU A 300 -9.37 8.21 24.02
CA GLU A 300 -8.35 7.18 23.85
C GLU A 300 -8.75 6.15 22.79
N VAL A 301 -7.76 5.59 22.10
CA VAL A 301 -7.99 4.55 21.09
C VAL A 301 -7.41 3.21 21.51
N ASP A 302 -8.27 2.20 21.48
CA ASP A 302 -7.89 0.81 21.69
C ASP A 302 -7.04 0.34 20.51
N ASN A 303 -5.74 0.24 20.77
CA ASN A 303 -4.76 -0.15 19.76
C ASN A 303 -4.82 -1.65 19.41
N ASP A 304 -5.57 -2.45 20.15
CA ASP A 304 -5.56 -3.90 20.03
C ASP A 304 -6.83 -4.42 19.34
N ARG A 305 -7.97 -3.70 19.45
CA ARG A 305 -9.22 -3.94 18.68
C ARG A 305 -9.06 -3.93 17.16
N ALA A 306 -8.04 -3.23 16.67
CA ALA A 306 -7.71 -3.15 15.25
C ALA A 306 -6.28 -3.66 15.03
N ARG A 307 -5.99 -4.87 15.50
CA ARG A 307 -4.86 -5.68 15.00
C ARG A 307 -5.32 -6.52 13.79
N TRP A 308 -4.38 -7.25 13.20
CA TRP A 308 -4.51 -7.97 11.92
C TRP A 308 -5.90 -8.62 11.69
N PRO A 309 -6.48 -8.57 10.48
CA PRO A 309 -5.88 -8.14 9.22
C PRO A 309 -5.86 -6.63 8.96
N CYS A 310 -6.01 -5.78 9.97
CA CYS A 310 -6.15 -4.33 9.81
C CYS A 310 -5.06 -3.55 9.03
N PHE A 311 -3.93 -4.17 8.67
CA PHE A 311 -2.88 -3.56 7.86
C PHE A 311 -2.71 -4.26 6.51
N TYR A 312 -3.59 -5.19 6.18
CA TYR A 312 -3.65 -5.81 4.88
C TYR A 312 -4.89 -5.26 4.15
N PRO A 313 -4.77 -4.73 2.94
CA PRO A 313 -3.53 -4.50 2.22
C PRO A 313 -2.79 -3.24 2.69
N SER A 314 -1.47 -3.28 2.68
CA SER A 314 -0.62 -2.09 2.83
C SER A 314 0.55 -2.15 1.87
N SER A 315 1.05 -0.98 1.50
CA SER A 315 2.27 -0.77 0.73
C SER A 315 3.16 0.21 1.48
N ALA A 316 4.46 -0.04 1.42
CA ALA A 316 5.43 0.74 2.16
C ALA A 316 6.28 1.60 1.23
N GLY A 317 6.44 2.87 1.61
CA GLY A 317 7.43 3.79 1.04
C GLY A 317 8.42 4.26 2.10
N LEU A 318 9.66 4.54 1.69
CA LEU A 318 10.63 5.28 2.49
C LEU A 318 10.51 6.76 2.11
N ILE A 319 9.79 7.52 2.91
CA ILE A 319 9.55 8.95 2.66
C ILE A 319 10.78 9.72 3.09
N THR A 320 11.41 10.44 2.17
CA THR A 320 12.62 11.22 2.41
C THR A 320 12.37 12.71 2.24
N SER A 321 13.07 13.55 3.01
CA SER A 321 12.94 15.01 2.92
C SER A 321 14.20 15.70 3.45
N TRP A 322 14.44 16.95 3.05
CA TRP A 322 15.48 17.80 3.61
C TRP A 322 14.86 18.76 4.63
N ALA A 323 15.40 18.83 5.85
CA ALA A 323 15.09 19.91 6.77
C ALA A 323 15.72 21.23 6.31
N ASP A 324 15.23 22.37 6.82
CA ASP A 324 15.68 23.71 6.41
C ASP A 324 17.19 23.94 6.62
N ASP A 325 17.79 23.25 7.58
CA ASP A 325 19.24 23.29 7.86
C ASP A 325 20.06 22.31 7.00
N GLY A 326 19.42 21.62 6.06
CA GLY A 326 20.03 20.60 5.21
C GLY A 326 20.11 19.21 5.85
N THR A 327 19.56 19.01 7.07
CA THR A 327 19.56 17.70 7.72
C THR A 327 18.69 16.72 6.93
N PRO A 328 19.21 15.54 6.51
CA PRO A 328 18.42 14.53 5.84
C PRO A 328 17.45 13.86 6.82
N ALA A 329 16.20 13.74 6.41
CA ALA A 329 15.17 13.01 7.13
C ALA A 329 14.64 11.86 6.28
N PHE A 330 14.31 10.75 6.93
CA PHE A 330 13.50 9.70 6.30
C PHE A 330 12.55 9.04 7.30
N MET A 331 11.46 8.45 6.83
CA MET A 331 10.60 7.57 7.63
C MET A 331 9.99 6.46 6.77
N PRO A 332 9.82 5.25 7.32
CA PRO A 332 8.95 4.26 6.69
C PRO A 332 7.49 4.68 6.86
N CYS A 333 6.70 4.59 5.79
CA CYS A 333 5.27 4.83 5.78
C CYS A 333 4.55 3.64 5.12
N GLY A 334 3.84 2.84 5.93
CA GLY A 334 3.07 1.67 5.48
C GLY A 334 1.71 2.00 4.85
N SER A 335 1.38 3.28 4.70
CA SER A 335 0.15 3.75 4.04
C SER A 335 0.53 4.68 2.88
N THR A 336 1.41 4.19 2.00
CA THR A 336 1.87 4.94 0.81
C THR A 336 1.37 4.26 -0.44
N ASN A 337 0.61 4.96 -1.29
CA ASN A 337 0.01 4.36 -2.49
C ASN A 337 0.18 5.25 -3.72
N VAL A 338 0.10 4.63 -4.91
CA VAL A 338 -0.17 5.36 -6.14
C VAL A 338 -1.68 5.61 -6.22
N VAL A 339 -2.08 6.86 -6.38
CA VAL A 339 -3.49 7.27 -6.34
C VAL A 339 -3.97 7.92 -7.62
N SER A 340 -3.07 8.23 -8.55
CA SER A 340 -3.42 8.63 -9.90
C SER A 340 -2.34 8.21 -10.88
N ARG A 341 -2.75 7.87 -12.10
CA ARG A 341 -1.83 7.52 -13.17
C ARG A 341 -1.41 8.73 -14.00
N HIS A 342 -2.28 9.73 -14.19
CA HIS A 342 -1.96 10.92 -14.98
C HIS A 342 -2.57 12.20 -14.37
N PRO A 343 -1.76 13.13 -13.81
CA PRO A 343 -0.33 12.95 -13.56
C PRO A 343 -0.08 11.83 -12.53
N PHE A 344 1.09 11.18 -12.63
CA PHE A 344 1.45 10.07 -11.75
C PHE A 344 1.63 10.58 -10.31
N THR A 345 0.76 10.16 -9.39
CA THR A 345 0.66 10.73 -8.04
C THR A 345 0.85 9.65 -6.98
N ILE A 346 1.80 9.85 -6.07
CA ILE A 346 2.04 8.99 -4.89
C ILE A 346 1.59 9.72 -3.64
N ALA A 347 0.86 9.02 -2.78
CA ALA A 347 0.27 9.59 -1.58
C ALA A 347 0.63 8.80 -0.30
N PRO A 348 1.60 9.28 0.51
CA PRO A 348 1.79 8.79 1.87
C PRO A 348 0.77 9.38 2.84
N CYS A 349 0.28 8.55 3.75
CA CYS A 349 -0.58 8.97 4.87
C CYS A 349 0.23 9.04 6.16
N ILE A 350 0.41 10.24 6.71
CA ILE A 350 1.31 10.51 7.83
C ILE A 350 0.53 10.99 9.05
N THR A 351 0.76 10.36 10.21
CA THR A 351 0.11 10.75 11.46
C THR A 351 0.50 12.18 11.87
N TYR A 352 -0.49 13.05 12.06
CA TYR A 352 -0.30 14.43 12.52
C TYR A 352 -0.68 14.65 13.99
N VAL A 353 -1.53 13.77 14.53
CA VAL A 353 -2.00 13.80 15.92
C VAL A 353 -1.01 13.14 16.87
N GLN A 354 -1.08 13.52 18.14
CA GLN A 354 -0.36 12.87 19.23
C GLN A 354 -1.38 12.28 20.20
N ILE A 355 -1.67 10.98 20.06
CA ILE A 355 -2.65 10.29 20.90
C ILE A 355 -1.94 9.42 21.96
N ASN A 356 -0.96 8.61 21.54
CA ASN A 356 -0.19 7.74 22.43
C ASN A 356 1.17 7.38 21.81
N GLU A 357 1.98 6.53 22.44
CA GLU A 357 3.29 6.09 21.91
C GLU A 357 3.21 5.45 20.51
N ARG A 358 2.08 4.80 20.16
CA ARG A 358 1.88 4.17 18.85
C ARG A 358 1.41 5.17 17.79
N TYR A 359 0.61 6.17 18.16
CA TYR A 359 0.08 7.24 17.30
C TYR A 359 0.69 8.58 17.71
N ALA A 360 1.97 8.73 17.35
CA ALA A 360 2.74 9.94 17.60
C ALA A 360 2.85 10.78 16.33
N ARG A 361 2.86 12.12 16.52
CA ARG A 361 3.06 13.07 15.44
C ARG A 361 4.42 12.83 14.79
N ARG A 362 4.48 12.81 13.45
CA ARG A 362 5.72 12.56 12.71
C ARG A 362 6.37 13.86 12.27
N ARG A 363 7.61 14.10 12.70
CA ARG A 363 8.40 15.30 12.32
C ARG A 363 8.54 15.47 10.81
N SER A 364 8.58 14.37 10.04
CA SER A 364 8.62 14.40 8.58
C SER A 364 7.46 15.20 7.97
N LEU A 365 6.27 15.19 8.56
CA LEU A 365 5.15 15.99 8.06
C LEU A 365 5.46 17.50 8.10
N ASP A 366 6.08 17.98 9.19
CA ASP A 366 6.45 19.38 9.31
C ASP A 366 7.54 19.77 8.30
N VAL A 367 8.51 18.88 8.10
CA VAL A 367 9.61 19.09 7.15
C VAL A 367 9.08 19.17 5.72
N ILE A 368 8.18 18.24 5.34
CA ILE A 368 7.59 18.21 3.99
C ILE A 368 6.71 19.44 3.76
N ARG A 369 5.95 19.90 4.76
CA ARG A 369 5.16 21.14 4.67
C ARG A 369 6.02 22.39 4.47
N ALA A 370 7.16 22.45 5.13
CA ALA A 370 8.08 23.58 4.99
C ALA A 370 8.72 23.62 3.59
N SER A 371 9.06 22.46 3.01
CA SER A 371 9.70 22.36 1.69
C SER A 371 8.72 22.30 0.52
N GLY A 372 7.47 21.89 0.75
CA GLY A 372 6.49 21.55 -0.29
C GLY A 372 6.88 20.32 -1.13
N ARG A 373 7.85 19.52 -0.68
CA ARG A 373 8.50 18.46 -1.48
C ARG A 373 8.93 17.28 -0.64
N PHE A 374 8.89 16.09 -1.22
CA PHE A 374 9.40 14.87 -0.61
C PHE A 374 9.91 13.88 -1.66
N GLY A 375 10.82 13.00 -1.26
CA GLY A 375 11.22 11.83 -2.02
C GLY A 375 10.51 10.56 -1.51
N VAL A 376 10.38 9.55 -2.36
CA VAL A 376 9.87 8.22 -1.99
C VAL A 376 10.81 7.15 -2.54
N GLY A 377 11.58 6.51 -1.65
CA GLY A 377 12.32 5.30 -1.98
C GLY A 377 11.43 4.06 -1.89
N VAL A 378 11.56 3.14 -2.85
CA VAL A 378 10.90 1.82 -2.79
C VAL A 378 11.74 0.88 -1.92
N PRO A 379 11.28 0.49 -0.71
CA PRO A 379 11.99 -0.49 0.10
C PRO A 379 11.94 -1.88 -0.54
N HIS A 380 12.98 -2.69 -0.33
CA HIS A 380 13.07 -4.07 -0.81
C HIS A 380 13.52 -5.02 0.31
N ILE A 381 13.41 -6.33 0.09
CA ILE A 381 13.84 -7.34 1.07
C ILE A 381 15.35 -7.46 1.10
N SER A 382 15.98 -6.70 1.99
CA SER A 382 17.36 -6.87 2.41
C SER A 382 17.52 -6.55 3.90
N LYS A 383 18.56 -7.09 4.53
CA LYS A 383 18.82 -6.86 5.96
C LYS A 383 19.02 -5.37 6.27
N PRO A 384 19.84 -4.59 5.52
CA PRO A 384 20.01 -3.16 5.78
C PRO A 384 18.69 -2.38 5.73
N VAL A 385 17.88 -2.60 4.68
CA VAL A 385 16.59 -1.90 4.52
C VAL A 385 15.61 -2.28 5.62
N VAL A 386 15.49 -3.57 5.96
CA VAL A 386 14.57 -4.04 7.01
C VAL A 386 14.97 -3.51 8.39
N ASP A 387 16.27 -3.47 8.70
CA ASP A 387 16.76 -2.92 9.96
C ASP A 387 16.57 -1.40 10.02
N ALA A 388 16.79 -0.68 8.92
CA ALA A 388 16.53 0.75 8.82
C ALA A 388 15.04 1.09 8.99
N VAL A 389 14.13 0.29 8.41
CA VAL A 389 12.68 0.43 8.63
C VAL A 389 12.33 0.25 10.11
N LYS A 390 12.87 -0.78 10.77
CA LYS A 390 12.65 -1.00 12.21
C LYS A 390 13.17 0.16 13.04
N TYR A 391 14.36 0.67 12.72
CA TYR A 391 14.97 1.79 13.43
C TYR A 391 14.16 3.08 13.25
N ALA A 392 14.00 3.54 12.02
CA ALA A 392 13.37 4.82 11.72
C ALA A 392 11.85 4.84 11.96
N GLY A 393 11.20 3.68 12.05
CA GLY A 393 9.80 3.58 12.49
C GLY A 393 9.60 3.88 13.99
N ASN A 394 10.66 3.69 14.79
CA ASN A 394 10.67 3.86 16.25
C ASN A 394 11.43 5.11 16.72
N VAL A 395 12.32 5.67 15.90
CA VAL A 395 13.14 6.83 16.26
C VAL A 395 12.78 8.05 15.40
N SER A 396 12.44 9.15 16.06
CA SER A 396 12.18 10.44 15.41
C SER A 396 13.48 11.18 15.10
N LEU A 397 13.48 12.04 14.08
CA LEU A 397 14.59 12.95 13.80
C LEU A 397 14.92 13.87 14.99
N THR A 398 13.92 14.18 15.82
CA THR A 398 14.12 14.98 17.04
C THR A 398 14.87 14.23 18.14
N GLN A 399 14.87 12.89 18.10
CA GLN A 399 15.61 12.05 19.05
C GLN A 399 17.01 11.71 18.51
N ASP A 400 17.14 11.59 17.20
CA ASP A 400 18.39 11.30 16.51
C ASP A 400 18.53 12.19 15.27
N PRO A 401 19.28 13.31 15.34
CA PRO A 401 19.56 14.15 14.17
C PRO A 401 20.35 13.42 13.08
N ASP A 402 21.13 12.40 13.45
CA ASP A 402 21.95 11.58 12.54
C ASP A 402 21.19 10.31 12.08
N LYS A 403 19.84 10.31 12.17
CA LYS A 403 19.00 9.11 12.00
C LYS A 403 19.28 8.34 10.72
N LEU A 404 19.51 9.02 9.60
CA LEU A 404 19.79 8.36 8.34
C LEU A 404 21.11 7.57 8.41
N ARG A 405 22.20 8.21 8.84
CA ARG A 405 23.49 7.51 9.03
C ARG A 405 23.35 6.37 10.04
N ASN A 406 22.74 6.63 11.19
CA ASN A 406 22.60 5.64 12.27
C ASN A 406 21.66 4.48 11.90
N SER A 407 20.81 4.63 10.88
CA SER A 407 20.02 3.54 10.30
C SER A 407 20.83 2.58 9.43
N GLY A 408 22.05 2.96 9.05
CA GLY A 408 22.92 2.20 8.15
C GLY A 408 22.55 2.33 6.67
N LEU A 409 21.71 3.31 6.30
CA LEU A 409 21.42 3.65 4.90
C LEU A 409 22.35 4.77 4.42
N HIS A 410 22.61 4.81 3.12
CA HIS A 410 23.54 5.77 2.53
C HIS A 410 22.84 6.82 1.68
N LEU A 411 23.34 8.05 1.81
CA LEU A 411 22.94 9.17 0.96
C LEU A 411 23.54 9.03 -0.43
N GLY A 412 22.69 9.01 -1.44
CA GLY A 412 23.01 9.48 -2.78
C GLY A 412 22.83 11.01 -2.86
N THR A 413 23.50 11.66 -3.82
CA THR A 413 23.59 13.13 -3.89
C THR A 413 22.77 13.77 -5.00
N GLN A 414 21.60 13.22 -5.33
CA GLN A 414 20.84 13.64 -6.52
C GLN A 414 19.35 13.87 -6.26
N SER A 415 18.92 14.83 -5.44
CA SER A 415 17.56 15.39 -5.50
C SER A 415 17.36 16.57 -4.56
N ALA A 416 16.64 17.59 -5.03
CA ALA A 416 16.15 18.69 -4.19
C ALA A 416 14.86 18.35 -3.42
N TYR A 417 14.22 17.21 -3.72
CA TYR A 417 12.96 16.77 -3.12
C TYR A 417 13.18 15.98 -1.82
N GLY A 418 14.35 15.36 -1.67
CA GLY A 418 14.76 14.62 -0.48
C GLY A 418 16.05 13.85 -0.78
N PRO A 419 16.71 13.27 0.23
CA PRO A 419 17.86 12.41 -0.02
C PRO A 419 17.43 11.17 -0.82
N VAL A 420 18.22 10.84 -1.85
CA VAL A 420 18.12 9.56 -2.55
C VAL A 420 18.82 8.53 -1.68
N LEU A 421 18.18 7.39 -1.44
CA LEU A 421 18.77 6.29 -0.66
C LEU A 421 19.43 5.31 -1.63
N LEU A 422 20.72 5.03 -1.44
CA LEU A 422 21.45 4.13 -2.36
C LEU A 422 20.85 2.72 -2.36
N GLU A 423 20.31 2.26 -1.24
CA GLU A 423 19.69 0.94 -1.07
C GLU A 423 18.29 0.85 -1.72
N SER A 424 17.71 1.97 -2.17
CA SER A 424 16.41 1.95 -2.85
C SER A 424 16.61 1.74 -4.36
N PRO A 425 16.06 0.66 -4.96
CA PRO A 425 16.14 0.42 -6.41
C PRO A 425 15.42 1.49 -7.23
N ILE A 426 14.40 2.12 -6.65
CA ILE A 426 13.61 3.16 -7.31
C ILE A 426 13.39 4.29 -6.31
N HIS A 427 13.49 5.52 -6.78
CA HIS A 427 13.19 6.74 -6.04
C HIS A 427 12.30 7.66 -6.86
N TYR A 428 11.27 8.21 -6.22
CA TYR A 428 10.35 9.18 -6.81
C TYR A 428 10.55 10.53 -6.16
N ASP A 429 10.73 11.57 -6.98
CA ASP A 429 10.72 12.96 -6.54
C ASP A 429 9.32 13.52 -6.66
N CYS A 430 8.72 13.95 -5.55
CA CYS A 430 7.32 14.35 -5.47
C CYS A 430 7.16 15.81 -5.01
N GLU A 431 6.37 16.58 -5.75
CA GLU A 431 5.89 17.89 -5.33
C GLU A 431 4.52 17.75 -4.65
N VAL A 432 4.35 18.36 -3.48
CA VAL A 432 3.06 18.36 -2.78
C VAL A 432 2.11 19.30 -3.51
N VAL A 433 1.04 18.74 -4.09
CA VAL A 433 0.00 19.52 -4.79
C VAL A 433 -1.25 19.72 -3.94
N ASP A 434 -1.48 18.86 -2.95
CA ASP A 434 -2.58 18.98 -1.99
C ASP A 434 -2.33 18.17 -0.71
N GLU A 435 -3.09 18.45 0.34
CA GLU A 435 -3.10 17.70 1.59
C GLU A 435 -4.53 17.43 2.08
N LEU A 436 -4.82 16.17 2.40
CA LEU A 436 -6.16 15.74 2.82
C LEU A 436 -6.11 15.23 4.25
N MET A 437 -6.93 15.83 5.11
CA MET A 437 -7.05 15.42 6.50
C MET A 437 -8.06 14.28 6.62
N LEU A 438 -7.60 13.11 7.08
CA LEU A 438 -8.38 11.86 7.09
C LEU A 438 -8.79 11.41 8.51
N GLY A 439 -8.57 12.22 9.55
CA GLY A 439 -8.93 11.93 10.94
C GLY A 439 -7.73 11.89 11.88
N THR A 440 -6.81 10.92 11.73
CA THR A 440 -5.53 10.91 12.46
C THR A 440 -4.31 11.02 11.56
N HIS A 441 -4.54 10.88 10.26
CA HIS A 441 -3.52 10.93 9.22
C HIS A 441 -3.80 12.09 8.27
N MET A 442 -2.71 12.66 7.77
CA MET A 442 -2.69 13.58 6.66
C MET A 442 -2.23 12.80 5.43
N MET A 443 -3.03 12.75 4.39
CA MET A 443 -2.64 12.19 3.10
C MET A 443 -2.06 13.32 2.24
N LEU A 444 -0.79 13.20 1.90
CA LEU A 444 -0.11 14.18 1.06
C LEU A 444 -0.24 13.73 -0.39
N LEU A 445 -0.78 14.57 -1.29
CA LEU A 445 -0.81 14.26 -2.71
C LEU A 445 0.50 14.72 -3.35
N GLY A 446 1.40 13.77 -3.64
CA GLY A 446 2.68 14.03 -4.28
C GLY A 446 2.66 13.75 -5.76
N GLU A 447 2.59 14.80 -6.58
CA GLU A 447 2.76 14.66 -8.03
C GLU A 447 4.22 14.35 -8.34
N VAL A 448 4.49 13.23 -9.01
CA VAL A 448 5.84 12.80 -9.34
C VAL A 448 6.41 13.71 -10.44
N ARG A 449 7.56 14.31 -10.16
CA ARG A 449 8.32 15.20 -11.07
C ARG A 449 9.50 14.50 -11.73
N ARG A 450 10.05 13.48 -11.07
CA ARG A 450 11.15 12.67 -11.60
C ARG A 450 11.14 11.29 -10.98
N ILE A 451 11.53 10.30 -11.76
CA ILE A 451 11.78 8.93 -11.30
C ILE A 451 13.24 8.62 -11.52
N LEU A 452 13.90 8.07 -10.50
CA LEU A 452 15.25 7.53 -10.57
C LEU A 452 15.18 6.02 -10.36
N VAL A 453 15.81 5.26 -11.24
CA VAL A 453 15.88 3.80 -11.16
C VAL A 453 17.33 3.39 -11.21
N ARG A 454 17.79 2.57 -10.26
CA ARG A 454 19.17 2.07 -10.26
C ARG A 454 19.46 1.34 -11.57
N SER A 455 20.63 1.55 -12.15
CA SER A 455 21.00 0.98 -13.45
C SER A 455 21.11 -0.55 -13.44
N ASP A 456 21.23 -1.16 -12.25
CA ASP A 456 21.24 -2.62 -12.07
C ASP A 456 19.85 -3.23 -11.86
N VAL A 457 18.79 -2.43 -12.01
CA VAL A 457 17.41 -2.91 -12.15
C VAL A 457 17.14 -3.12 -13.64
N THR A 458 17.12 -4.39 -14.07
CA THR A 458 17.00 -4.78 -15.48
C THR A 458 16.02 -5.95 -15.64
N PRO A 459 15.62 -6.33 -16.86
CA PRO A 459 14.81 -7.54 -17.05
C PRO A 459 15.48 -8.83 -16.53
N ASP A 460 16.81 -8.88 -16.53
CA ASP A 460 17.59 -10.01 -16.00
C ASP A 460 17.81 -9.92 -14.46
N ASN A 461 17.59 -8.74 -13.87
CA ASN A 461 17.61 -8.51 -12.43
C ASN A 461 16.40 -7.65 -11.99
N PRO A 462 15.17 -8.16 -12.14
CA PRO A 462 13.97 -7.37 -11.91
C PRO A 462 13.66 -7.26 -10.41
N LEU A 463 12.86 -6.26 -10.05
CA LEU A 463 12.09 -6.34 -8.81
C LEU A 463 10.99 -7.38 -8.98
N GLU A 464 10.92 -8.33 -8.06
CA GLU A 464 9.87 -9.33 -8.00
C GLU A 464 8.87 -9.01 -6.88
N TRP A 465 7.58 -9.08 -7.18
CA TRP A 465 6.50 -8.76 -6.24
C TRP A 465 5.34 -9.75 -6.37
N TYR A 466 4.67 -10.03 -5.26
CA TYR A 466 3.43 -10.80 -5.25
C TYR A 466 2.32 -9.87 -4.77
N PRO A 467 1.43 -9.38 -5.65
CA PRO A 467 0.35 -8.48 -5.27
C PRO A 467 -0.76 -9.17 -4.45
N TRP A 468 -0.66 -10.49 -4.27
CA TRP A 468 -1.63 -11.34 -3.57
C TRP A 468 -0.97 -12.05 -2.39
N ALA A 469 -1.78 -12.37 -1.38
CA ALA A 469 -1.38 -13.30 -0.32
C ALA A 469 -1.70 -14.75 -0.70
N ALA A 470 -0.89 -15.69 -0.21
CA ALA A 470 -1.21 -17.11 -0.22
C ALA A 470 -2.02 -17.47 1.04
N VAL A 471 -2.88 -18.47 0.95
CA VAL A 471 -3.54 -19.07 2.12
C VAL A 471 -3.15 -20.54 2.16
N THR A 472 -2.52 -20.96 3.26
CA THR A 472 -1.94 -22.31 3.40
C THR A 472 -2.42 -22.96 4.70
N SER A 473 -2.72 -24.26 4.70
CA SER A 473 -3.06 -24.98 5.94
C SER A 473 -1.94 -24.90 6.98
N ALA A 474 -2.31 -24.67 8.24
CA ALA A 474 -1.39 -24.63 9.35
C ALA A 474 -0.83 -26.04 9.61
N GLY A 475 0.48 -26.23 9.39
CA GLY A 475 1.16 -27.50 9.64
C GLY A 475 1.78 -28.16 8.41
N MET A 476 1.54 -27.66 7.19
CA MET A 476 2.39 -28.05 6.07
C MET A 476 3.76 -27.36 6.21
N PRO A 477 4.88 -28.11 6.31
CA PRO A 477 6.18 -27.50 6.05
C PRO A 477 6.13 -26.90 4.64
N ALA A 478 6.83 -25.78 4.48
CA ALA A 478 7.13 -25.21 3.17
C ALA A 478 7.44 -26.34 2.17
N PRO A 479 6.81 -26.41 0.98
CA PRO A 479 7.31 -27.31 -0.05
C PRO A 479 8.80 -26.97 -0.26
N VAL A 480 9.64 -28.00 -0.06
CA VAL A 480 11.11 -27.93 -0.07
C VAL A 480 11.63 -27.50 -1.42
#